data_AF-Q5R4J4-F1
#
_entry.id   AF-Q5R4J4-F1
#
_cell.length_a   1.000
_cell.length_b   1.000
_cell.length_c   1.000
_cell.angle_alpha   90.00
_cell.angle_beta   90.00
_cell.angle_gamma   90.00
#
_symmetry.space_group_name_H-M   'P 1'
#
loop_
_entity.id
_entity.type
_entity.pdbx_description
1 polymer ?
#
loop_
_entity_poly.entity_id
_entity_poly.type
_entity_poly.pdbx_seq_one_letter_code
_entity_poly.pdbx_strand_id
1 'polypeptide(L)'
;GSNVENNPWQRPSNKSIQDLIKEVEELQGRPGAFPSETNLSKEMESVMKDIKNTTQKKYRDYSKTPGSPDNDFLFMYSVARTNLELELIHRGGNLCSGGASTAGKRSCLNQLFHVLALHMRLYSIDSEYNPWRKLTQLEEMNPQLGYEEQQPEVPILYHDVTSLLLIQILMMPQPLRKDHFTCLVKVLFTLLYTQALAALSVKCSEEDRSAWKHAGALKKSTCDAEKSYEVLLSFVISELFKGKLYHEEGTQECAMVNPIAWSPESMEKYLQDFCLPFLRITSLLQHHLFGEDLPSCQEEEEFSVLASCLGLLPTFYQTEHPFISASCLDWPVPAFDIITQWCFEIKSFAERHAEQGKALLIQESKWKLPHLLQLPENYNTIFQYYHRKTCSVCTKVPKDPAVCLVCGTFVCLKGLCCKQQSYCECVLHSQNCGAGTGIFLLINASVIIIIRGHRFCLWGSVYLDAHGEEDRDLRRGKPLYICKERYKVLEQQWISHTFDHINKRWGPHYNGL
;
A
#
# COMPACT_ATOMS: atom_id res chain seq x y z
N GLY A 1 -29.17 20.79 -18.43
CA GLY A 1 -29.27 19.78 -19.48
C GLY A 1 -27.92 19.67 -20.14
N SER A 2 -27.20 18.59 -19.88
CA SER A 2 -25.92 18.29 -20.53
C SER A 2 -25.87 16.79 -20.76
N ASN A 3 -25.79 16.43 -22.03
CA ASN A 3 -25.82 15.09 -22.57
C ASN A 3 -24.94 14.11 -21.78
N VAL A 4 -25.58 13.15 -21.12
CA VAL A 4 -24.96 11.86 -20.80
C VAL A 4 -24.91 11.11 -22.14
N GLU A 5 -23.79 11.24 -22.85
CA GLU A 5 -23.50 10.34 -23.96
C GLU A 5 -23.42 8.93 -23.37
N ASN A 6 -24.44 8.11 -23.65
CA ASN A 6 -24.49 6.69 -23.33
C ASN A 6 -23.25 6.00 -23.93
N ASN A 7 -22.23 5.80 -23.09
CA ASN A 7 -20.98 5.18 -23.51
C ASN A 7 -21.23 3.68 -23.75
N PRO A 8 -21.04 3.13 -24.97
CA PRO A 8 -21.32 1.72 -25.28
C PRO A 8 -20.53 0.74 -24.40
N TRP A 9 -19.43 1.21 -23.80
CA TRP A 9 -18.49 0.48 -22.94
C TRP A 9 -18.99 0.26 -21.49
N GLN A 10 -20.15 0.80 -21.12
CA GLN A 10 -20.75 0.66 -19.79
C GLN A 10 -21.96 -0.30 -19.76
N ARG A 11 -22.33 -0.95 -20.87
CA ARG A 11 -23.43 -1.92 -20.86
C ARG A 11 -23.01 -3.20 -20.15
N PRO A 12 -23.78 -3.71 -19.17
CA PRO A 12 -23.47 -4.98 -18.53
C PRO A 12 -23.49 -6.12 -19.57
N SER A 13 -22.38 -6.84 -19.67
CA SER A 13 -22.27 -8.03 -20.52
C SER A 13 -22.78 -9.27 -19.80
N ASN A 14 -23.61 -10.09 -20.45
CA ASN A 14 -24.05 -11.40 -19.94
C ASN A 14 -22.95 -12.49 -20.04
N LYS A 15 -21.68 -12.10 -20.04
CA LYS A 15 -20.56 -13.06 -20.19
C LYS A 15 -20.33 -13.77 -18.86
N SER A 16 -19.99 -15.06 -18.94
CA SER A 16 -19.58 -15.80 -17.74
C SER A 16 -18.22 -15.27 -17.24
N ILE A 17 -17.94 -15.46 -15.95
CA ILE A 17 -16.62 -15.10 -15.38
C ILE A 17 -15.49 -15.85 -16.11
N GLN A 18 -15.74 -17.10 -16.54
CA GLN A 18 -14.78 -17.92 -17.27
C GLN A 18 -14.43 -17.33 -18.64
N ASP A 19 -15.40 -16.77 -19.36
CA ASP A 19 -15.16 -16.11 -20.64
C ASP A 19 -14.35 -14.82 -20.44
N LEU A 20 -14.67 -14.06 -19.39
CA LEU A 20 -13.93 -12.83 -19.07
C LEU A 20 -12.48 -13.12 -18.67
N ILE A 21 -12.23 -14.20 -17.92
CA ILE A 21 -10.87 -14.63 -17.53
C ILE A 21 -10.01 -14.91 -18.77
N LYS A 22 -10.57 -15.65 -19.74
CA LYS A 22 -9.87 -15.95 -21.00
C LYS A 22 -9.62 -14.69 -21.82
N GLU A 23 -10.61 -13.79 -21.91
CA GLU A 23 -10.43 -12.51 -22.60
C GLU A 23 -9.33 -11.65 -21.95
N VAL A 24 -9.25 -11.60 -20.63
CA VAL A 24 -8.17 -10.89 -19.92
C VAL A 24 -6.82 -11.49 -20.29
N GLU A 25 -6.68 -12.81 -20.21
CA GLU A 25 -5.42 -13.50 -20.56
C GLU A 25 -4.99 -13.22 -22.01
N GLU A 26 -5.93 -13.32 -22.96
CA GLU A 26 -5.68 -13.03 -24.37
C GLU A 26 -5.28 -11.58 -24.62
N LEU A 27 -5.92 -10.62 -23.93
CA LEU A 27 -5.67 -9.20 -24.12
C LEU A 27 -4.33 -8.77 -23.51
N GLN A 28 -3.92 -9.37 -22.39
CA GLN A 28 -2.62 -9.14 -21.77
C GLN A 28 -1.47 -9.78 -22.54
N GLY A 29 -1.70 -10.94 -23.15
CA GLY A 29 -0.71 -11.62 -23.99
C GLY A 29 -0.40 -10.91 -25.31
N ARG A 30 -1.23 -9.95 -25.73
CA ARG A 30 -1.00 -9.16 -26.95
C ARG A 30 -0.06 -7.98 -26.64
N PRO A 31 1.18 -7.98 -27.15
CA PRO A 31 2.10 -6.86 -26.91
C PRO A 31 1.47 -5.54 -27.37
N GLY A 32 1.71 -4.49 -26.61
CA GLY A 32 1.35 -3.14 -27.01
C GLY A 32 2.11 -2.76 -28.28
N ALA A 33 1.42 -2.08 -29.20
CA ALA A 33 2.07 -1.33 -30.26
C ALA A 33 1.96 0.15 -29.91
N PHE A 34 3.03 0.92 -30.09
CA PHE A 34 2.88 2.36 -30.14
C PHE A 34 1.93 2.71 -31.29
N PRO A 35 0.94 3.59 -31.07
CA PRO A 35 0.24 4.20 -32.19
C PRO A 35 1.29 4.80 -33.13
N SER A 36 1.12 4.63 -34.45
CA SER A 36 1.94 5.27 -35.49
C SER A 36 2.39 6.67 -35.06
N GLU A 37 3.68 7.03 -35.20
CA GLU A 37 4.26 8.28 -34.69
C GLU A 37 3.29 9.47 -34.80
N THR A 38 2.60 9.77 -33.70
CA THR A 38 1.68 10.89 -33.59
C THR A 38 2.29 11.92 -32.66
N ASN A 39 1.83 13.16 -32.74
CA ASN A 39 2.20 14.16 -31.73
C ASN A 39 1.82 13.67 -30.32
N LEU A 40 0.70 12.96 -30.18
CA LEU A 40 0.26 12.40 -28.89
C LEU A 40 1.25 11.37 -28.34
N SER A 41 1.77 10.44 -29.17
CA SER A 41 2.72 9.44 -28.69
C SER A 41 4.03 10.08 -28.21
N LYS A 42 4.51 11.13 -28.90
CA LYS A 42 5.70 11.91 -28.51
C LYS A 42 5.51 12.64 -27.18
N GLU A 43 4.33 13.22 -26.96
CA GLU A 43 4.00 13.85 -25.68
C GLU A 43 3.92 12.83 -24.54
N MET A 44 3.32 11.65 -24.77
CA MET A 44 3.24 10.58 -23.76
C MET A 44 4.63 10.08 -23.34
N GLU A 45 5.54 9.90 -24.31
CA GLU A 45 6.95 9.57 -24.02
C GLU A 45 7.65 10.67 -23.21
N SER A 46 7.40 11.94 -23.53
CA SER A 46 7.96 13.07 -22.79
C SER A 46 7.46 13.08 -21.34
N VAL A 47 6.17 12.81 -21.11
CA VAL A 47 5.60 12.72 -19.76
C VAL A 47 6.28 11.62 -18.95
N MET A 48 6.48 10.43 -19.53
CA MET A 48 7.14 9.34 -18.81
C MET A 48 8.61 9.67 -18.49
N LYS A 49 9.30 10.36 -19.41
CA LYS A 49 10.65 10.87 -19.18
C LYS A 49 10.69 11.89 -18.05
N ASP A 50 9.72 12.79 -17.97
CA ASP A 50 9.64 13.81 -16.92
C ASP A 50 9.32 13.19 -15.55
N ILE A 51 8.42 12.21 -15.50
CA ILE A 51 8.13 11.42 -14.27
C ILE A 51 9.41 10.72 -13.78
N LYS A 52 10.16 10.09 -14.68
CA LYS A 52 11.45 9.47 -14.36
C LYS A 52 12.48 10.52 -13.90
N ASN A 53 12.59 11.67 -14.55
CA ASN A 53 13.59 12.68 -14.22
C ASN A 53 13.32 13.41 -12.90
N THR A 54 12.04 13.53 -12.52
CA THR A 54 11.63 14.17 -11.27
C THR A 54 11.68 13.22 -10.08
N THR A 55 11.79 11.91 -10.30
CA THR A 55 11.90 10.91 -9.23
C THR A 55 13.35 10.64 -8.84
N GLN A 56 13.64 10.64 -7.53
CA GLN A 56 14.98 10.33 -7.03
C GLN A 56 15.39 8.90 -7.40
N LYS A 57 16.67 8.71 -7.73
CA LYS A 57 17.23 7.43 -8.22
C LYS A 57 16.87 6.22 -7.36
N LYS A 58 16.90 6.38 -6.03
CA LYS A 58 16.54 5.33 -5.06
C LYS A 58 15.11 4.79 -5.23
N TYR A 59 14.19 5.57 -5.78
CA TYR A 59 12.80 5.17 -6.03
C TYR A 59 12.56 4.82 -7.51
N ARG A 60 13.63 4.63 -8.29
CA ARG A 60 13.56 4.17 -9.69
C ARG A 60 14.25 2.82 -9.87
N ASP A 61 15.36 2.62 -9.18
CA ASP A 61 16.19 1.41 -9.27
C ASP A 61 15.98 0.55 -8.01
N TYR A 62 15.07 -0.43 -8.08
CA TYR A 62 14.70 -1.30 -6.96
C TYR A 62 15.47 -2.63 -6.96
N SER A 63 15.84 -3.14 -8.13
CA SER A 63 16.50 -4.43 -8.31
C SER A 63 18.02 -4.34 -8.09
N LYS A 64 18.64 -5.50 -7.87
CA LYS A 64 20.11 -5.64 -7.79
C LYS A 64 20.81 -5.36 -9.13
N THR A 65 20.06 -5.26 -10.22
CA THR A 65 20.52 -5.04 -11.59
C THR A 65 20.06 -3.67 -12.09
N PRO A 66 20.82 -2.58 -11.80
CA PRO A 66 20.44 -1.23 -12.21
C PRO A 66 20.17 -1.17 -13.72
N GLY A 67 19.01 -0.61 -14.08
CA GLY A 67 18.60 -0.50 -15.49
C GLY A 67 17.94 -1.75 -16.09
N SER A 68 17.63 -2.80 -15.30
CA SER A 68 16.82 -3.90 -15.80
C SER A 68 15.40 -3.44 -16.18
N PRO A 69 14.76 -4.06 -17.19
CA PRO A 69 13.36 -3.81 -17.54
C PRO A 69 12.40 -3.95 -16.34
N ASP A 70 12.72 -4.82 -15.39
CA ASP A 70 11.92 -5.02 -14.17
C ASP A 70 11.86 -3.75 -13.31
N ASN A 71 12.92 -2.93 -13.29
CA ASN A 71 12.90 -1.66 -12.56
C ASN A 71 11.90 -0.68 -13.16
N ASP A 72 11.83 -0.62 -14.50
CA ASP A 72 10.85 0.22 -15.18
C ASP A 72 9.43 -0.25 -14.89
N PHE A 73 9.21 -1.57 -14.88
CA PHE A 73 7.94 -2.18 -14.53
C PHE A 73 7.52 -1.85 -13.08
N LEU A 74 8.41 -2.09 -12.11
CA LEU A 74 8.20 -1.77 -10.69
C LEU A 74 7.92 -0.27 -10.49
N PHE A 75 8.65 0.59 -11.19
CA PHE A 75 8.48 2.03 -11.15
C PHE A 75 7.11 2.48 -11.67
N MET A 76 6.62 1.91 -12.78
CA MET A 76 5.36 2.34 -13.38
C MET A 76 4.16 2.10 -12.47
N TYR A 77 4.01 0.88 -11.93
CA TYR A 77 2.88 0.63 -11.04
C TYR A 77 3.07 1.29 -9.68
N SER A 78 4.31 1.54 -9.21
CA SER A 78 4.52 2.28 -7.96
C SER A 78 4.06 3.73 -8.07
N VAL A 79 4.28 4.38 -9.23
CA VAL A 79 3.74 5.71 -9.53
C VAL A 79 2.21 5.70 -9.48
N ALA A 80 1.56 4.71 -10.10
CA ALA A 80 0.11 4.56 -10.03
C ALA A 80 -0.39 4.37 -8.59
N ARG A 81 0.24 3.46 -7.84
CA ARG A 81 -0.12 3.12 -6.47
C ARG A 81 0.01 4.31 -5.53
N THR A 82 1.17 4.98 -5.55
CA THR A 82 1.44 6.12 -4.66
C THR A 82 0.44 7.26 -4.89
N ASN A 83 0.01 7.51 -6.13
CA ASN A 83 -0.97 8.54 -6.42
C ASN A 83 -2.38 8.19 -5.88
N LEU A 84 -2.82 6.93 -6.00
CA LEU A 84 -4.10 6.48 -5.44
C LEU A 84 -4.10 6.53 -3.90
N GLU A 85 -3.03 6.04 -3.28
CA GLU A 85 -2.88 6.05 -1.82
C GLU A 85 -2.79 7.48 -1.27
N LEU A 86 -2.10 8.38 -1.99
CA LEU A 86 -2.05 9.80 -1.63
C LEU A 86 -3.43 10.46 -1.66
N GLU A 87 -4.25 10.16 -2.66
CA GLU A 87 -5.63 10.65 -2.69
C GLU A 87 -6.47 10.09 -1.52
N LEU A 88 -6.32 8.81 -1.20
CA LEU A 88 -6.99 8.20 -0.04
C LEU A 88 -6.57 8.90 1.26
N ILE A 89 -5.28 9.22 1.41
CA ILE A 89 -4.75 9.97 2.55
C ILE A 89 -5.38 11.37 2.60
N HIS A 90 -5.47 12.08 1.48
CA HIS A 90 -6.10 13.41 1.42
C HIS A 90 -7.59 13.40 1.76
N ARG A 91 -8.26 12.26 1.57
CA ARG A 91 -9.65 12.04 1.97
C ARG A 91 -9.82 11.65 3.44
N GLY A 92 -8.74 11.47 4.19
CA GLY A 92 -8.77 11.13 5.61
C GLY A 92 -8.65 9.63 5.90
N GLY A 93 -8.27 8.80 4.92
CA GLY A 93 -8.00 7.37 5.11
C GLY A 93 -9.21 6.44 4.98
N ASN A 94 -10.41 6.98 4.71
CA ASN A 94 -11.61 6.23 4.36
C ASN A 94 -12.35 6.92 3.19
N LEU A 95 -13.35 6.23 2.62
CA LEU A 95 -14.20 6.81 1.56
C LEU A 95 -15.57 7.30 2.08
N CYS A 96 -15.95 6.90 3.29
CA CYS A 96 -17.20 7.25 3.96
C CYS A 96 -17.41 8.75 4.14
N SER A 97 -16.35 9.46 4.54
CA SER A 97 -16.48 10.80 5.14
C SER A 97 -16.60 11.94 4.13
N GLY A 98 -16.66 11.64 2.82
CA GLY A 98 -16.78 12.65 1.77
C GLY A 98 -15.71 13.74 1.83
N GLY A 99 -14.52 13.41 2.37
CA GLY A 99 -13.44 14.36 2.58
C GLY A 99 -13.18 15.11 1.29
N ALA A 100 -13.22 16.45 1.36
CA ALA A 100 -12.98 17.29 0.20
C ALA A 100 -11.63 16.88 -0.39
N SER A 101 -11.63 16.38 -1.62
CA SER A 101 -10.38 16.26 -2.35
C SER A 101 -9.75 17.66 -2.35
N THR A 102 -8.58 17.80 -1.74
CA THR A 102 -7.82 19.05 -1.80
C THR A 102 -7.54 19.43 -3.27
N ALA A 103 -7.77 18.50 -4.21
CA ALA A 103 -7.95 18.77 -5.61
C ALA A 103 -9.32 19.45 -5.90
N GLY A 104 -9.37 20.77 -5.67
CA GLY A 104 -10.23 21.66 -6.47
C GLY A 104 -9.84 21.69 -7.97
N LYS A 105 -8.95 20.79 -8.42
CA LYS A 105 -8.50 20.58 -9.79
C LYS A 105 -9.02 19.22 -10.25
N ARG A 106 -9.48 19.12 -11.50
CA ARG A 106 -9.79 17.82 -12.12
C ARG A 106 -8.60 16.87 -11.92
N SER A 107 -8.85 15.70 -11.34
CA SER A 107 -7.85 14.64 -11.25
C SER A 107 -7.35 14.30 -12.65
N CYS A 108 -6.02 14.22 -12.83
CA CYS A 108 -5.40 13.73 -14.06
C CYS A 108 -5.04 12.25 -13.98
N LEU A 109 -5.52 11.53 -12.96
CA LEU A 109 -5.14 10.14 -12.72
C LEU A 109 -5.53 9.24 -13.88
N ASN A 110 -6.72 9.42 -14.47
CA ASN A 110 -7.10 8.64 -15.65
C ASN A 110 -6.09 8.79 -16.81
N GLN A 111 -5.66 10.03 -17.09
CA GLN A 111 -4.63 10.28 -18.11
C GLN A 111 -3.27 9.68 -17.72
N LEU A 112 -2.90 9.75 -16.44
CA LEU A 112 -1.69 9.10 -15.93
C LEU A 112 -1.75 7.58 -16.12
N PHE A 113 -2.86 6.92 -15.78
CA PHE A 113 -3.07 5.49 -16.00
C PHE A 113 -2.93 5.12 -17.47
N HIS A 114 -3.46 5.94 -18.37
CA HIS A 114 -3.31 5.73 -19.81
C HIS A 114 -1.84 5.78 -20.27
N VAL A 115 -1.07 6.77 -19.79
CA VAL A 115 0.37 6.89 -20.08
C VAL A 115 1.14 5.69 -19.53
N LEU A 116 0.91 5.34 -18.26
CA LEU A 116 1.58 4.21 -17.63
C LEU A 116 1.27 2.89 -18.31
N ALA A 117 -0.01 2.63 -18.66
CA ALA A 117 -0.42 1.41 -19.34
C ALA A 117 0.20 1.30 -20.74
N LEU A 118 0.26 2.40 -21.48
CA LEU A 118 0.89 2.42 -22.80
C LEU A 118 2.37 2.02 -22.72
N HIS A 119 3.11 2.53 -21.74
CA HIS A 119 4.51 2.16 -21.55
C HIS A 119 4.69 0.74 -20.98
N MET A 120 3.86 0.31 -20.04
CA MET A 120 3.95 -1.01 -19.42
C MET A 120 3.70 -2.14 -20.41
N ARG A 121 2.78 -1.94 -21.37
CA ARG A 121 2.47 -2.92 -22.43
C ARG A 121 3.56 -3.07 -23.51
N LEU A 122 4.61 -2.26 -23.49
CA LEU A 122 5.80 -2.46 -24.31
C LEU A 122 6.69 -3.59 -23.80
N TYR A 123 6.53 -3.93 -22.51
CA TYR A 123 7.26 -5.01 -21.88
C TYR A 123 6.41 -6.28 -21.99
N SER A 124 7.00 -7.35 -22.54
CA SER A 124 6.40 -8.67 -22.49
C SER A 124 6.72 -9.30 -21.14
N ILE A 125 5.69 -9.60 -20.35
CA ILE A 125 5.83 -10.50 -19.21
C ILE A 125 5.88 -11.92 -19.79
N ASP A 126 6.91 -12.68 -19.43
CA ASP A 126 6.94 -14.10 -19.77
C ASP A 126 5.70 -14.79 -19.20
N SER A 127 5.00 -15.54 -20.05
CA SER A 127 3.73 -16.16 -19.73
C SER A 127 3.80 -17.12 -18.54
N GLU A 128 4.97 -17.70 -18.26
CA GLU A 128 5.21 -18.57 -17.08
C GLU A 128 5.23 -17.76 -15.77
N TYR A 129 5.56 -16.48 -15.84
CA TYR A 129 5.67 -15.58 -14.69
C TYR A 129 4.47 -14.62 -14.58
N ASN A 130 3.48 -14.73 -15.48
CA ASN A 130 2.27 -13.93 -15.40
C ASN A 130 1.43 -14.35 -14.18
N PRO A 131 1.26 -13.49 -13.15
CA PRO A 131 0.48 -13.83 -11.97
C PRO A 131 -0.97 -14.19 -12.28
N TRP A 132 -1.52 -13.71 -13.41
CA TRP A 132 -2.89 -14.01 -13.81
C TRP A 132 -3.15 -15.51 -13.93
N ARG A 133 -2.23 -16.28 -14.52
CA ARG A 133 -2.38 -17.73 -14.66
C ARG A 133 -2.43 -18.43 -13.30
N LYS A 134 -1.56 -18.04 -12.37
CA LYS A 134 -1.54 -18.58 -11.00
C LYS A 134 -2.80 -18.27 -10.19
N LEU A 135 -3.54 -17.24 -10.60
CA LEU A 135 -4.79 -16.85 -9.97
C LEU A 135 -6.00 -17.55 -10.59
N THR A 136 -5.91 -18.00 -11.85
CA THR A 136 -7.08 -18.48 -12.61
C THR A 136 -6.96 -19.89 -13.17
N GLN A 137 -5.83 -20.57 -12.98
CA GLN A 137 -5.59 -21.92 -13.48
C GLN A 137 -4.97 -22.79 -12.38
N LEU A 138 -5.26 -24.09 -12.42
CA LEU A 138 -4.59 -25.08 -11.59
C LEU A 138 -3.34 -25.56 -12.34
N GLU A 139 -2.18 -25.48 -11.69
CA GLU A 139 -0.93 -25.97 -12.28
C GLU A 139 -0.92 -27.50 -12.25
N GLU A 140 -0.65 -28.13 -13.40
CA GLU A 140 -0.33 -29.55 -13.44
C GLU A 140 1.04 -29.77 -12.79
N MET A 141 1.05 -30.29 -11.57
CA MET A 141 2.27 -30.58 -10.83
C MET A 141 3.04 -31.67 -11.59
N ASN A 142 4.01 -31.27 -12.43
CA ASN A 142 4.74 -32.17 -13.30
C ASN A 142 5.89 -32.83 -12.50
N PRO A 143 5.80 -34.11 -12.11
CA PRO A 143 6.74 -34.73 -11.17
C PRO A 143 8.13 -35.01 -11.78
N GLN A 144 8.34 -34.64 -13.04
CA GLN A 144 9.57 -34.91 -13.81
C GLN A 144 10.54 -33.73 -13.90
N LEU A 145 10.15 -32.51 -13.52
CA LEU A 145 11.08 -31.37 -13.44
C LEU A 145 11.73 -31.35 -12.05
N GLY A 146 13.04 -31.16 -11.99
CA GLY A 146 13.80 -31.10 -10.73
C GLY A 146 13.35 -29.94 -9.84
N TYR A 147 13.37 -30.16 -8.52
CA TYR A 147 13.00 -29.20 -7.46
C TYR A 147 13.72 -27.83 -7.52
N GLU A 148 14.79 -27.70 -8.30
CA GLU A 148 15.58 -26.47 -8.43
C GLU A 148 15.13 -25.58 -9.60
N GLU A 149 14.51 -26.12 -10.66
CA GLU A 149 14.07 -25.35 -11.85
C GLU A 149 12.63 -24.83 -11.75
N GLN A 150 11.81 -25.39 -10.85
CA GLN A 150 10.39 -25.06 -10.68
C GLN A 150 10.10 -23.94 -9.66
N GLN A 151 11.09 -23.29 -9.05
CA GLN A 151 10.81 -22.45 -7.88
C GLN A 151 10.26 -21.08 -8.28
N PRO A 152 8.97 -20.77 -8.00
CA PRO A 152 8.57 -19.37 -7.95
C PRO A 152 9.33 -18.69 -6.82
N GLU A 153 10.00 -17.59 -7.14
CA GLU A 153 10.86 -16.86 -6.19
C GLU A 153 10.05 -16.38 -4.96
N VAL A 154 8.74 -16.17 -5.11
CA VAL A 154 7.81 -15.74 -4.04
C VAL A 154 6.44 -16.45 -4.16
N PRO A 155 5.95 -17.13 -3.11
CA PRO A 155 4.59 -17.67 -3.04
C PRO A 155 3.48 -16.63 -3.29
N ILE A 156 2.42 -17.02 -3.98
CA ILE A 156 1.32 -16.11 -4.38
C ILE A 156 0.60 -15.45 -3.20
N LEU A 157 0.48 -16.15 -2.07
CA LEU A 157 -0.09 -15.61 -0.83
C LEU A 157 0.76 -14.51 -0.18
N TYR A 158 2.01 -14.29 -0.62
CA TYR A 158 2.81 -13.13 -0.18
C TYR A 158 2.72 -11.92 -1.11
N HIS A 159 2.10 -12.05 -2.28
CA HIS A 159 1.97 -10.91 -3.19
C HIS A 159 0.98 -9.87 -2.69
N ASP A 160 1.30 -8.61 -2.89
CA ASP A 160 0.42 -7.49 -2.58
C ASP A 160 -0.68 -7.36 -3.64
N VAL A 161 -1.93 -7.57 -3.23
CA VAL A 161 -3.09 -7.65 -4.13
C VAL A 161 -3.37 -6.31 -4.83
N THR A 162 -3.11 -5.18 -4.17
CA THR A 162 -3.24 -3.85 -4.78
C THR A 162 -2.25 -3.66 -5.93
N SER A 163 -1.02 -4.13 -5.75
CA SER A 163 0.01 -4.08 -6.80
C SER A 163 -0.34 -5.03 -7.94
N LEU A 164 -0.82 -6.24 -7.63
CA LEU A 164 -1.34 -7.17 -8.64
C LEU A 164 -2.48 -6.53 -9.45
N LEU A 165 -3.45 -5.88 -8.81
CA LEU A 165 -4.54 -5.17 -9.49
C LEU A 165 -4.01 -4.13 -10.48
N LEU A 166 -3.07 -3.28 -10.03
CA LEU A 166 -2.48 -2.24 -10.86
C LEU A 166 -1.68 -2.83 -12.02
N ILE A 167 -0.91 -3.89 -11.77
CA ILE A 167 -0.21 -4.63 -12.81
C ILE A 167 -1.19 -5.15 -13.85
N GLN A 168 -2.25 -5.85 -13.43
CA GLN A 168 -3.23 -6.42 -14.35
C GLN A 168 -3.93 -5.33 -15.17
N ILE A 169 -4.31 -4.20 -14.56
CA ILE A 169 -4.95 -3.07 -15.24
C ILE A 169 -4.02 -2.38 -16.23
N LEU A 170 -2.77 -2.11 -15.84
CA LEU A 170 -1.81 -1.43 -16.70
C LEU A 170 -1.36 -2.31 -17.87
N MET A 171 -1.41 -3.64 -17.73
CA MET A 171 -1.16 -4.59 -18.82
C MET A 171 -2.35 -4.74 -19.78
N MET A 172 -3.54 -4.26 -19.41
CA MET A 172 -4.72 -4.32 -20.28
C MET A 172 -4.75 -3.19 -21.31
N PRO A 173 -5.26 -3.44 -22.53
CA PRO A 173 -5.52 -2.40 -23.52
C PRO A 173 -6.47 -1.32 -22.96
N GLN A 174 -6.16 -0.05 -23.26
CA GLN A 174 -6.95 1.10 -22.83
C GLN A 174 -7.80 1.66 -23.98
N PRO A 175 -9.04 2.14 -23.73
CA PRO A 175 -9.71 2.19 -22.44
C PRO A 175 -10.16 0.80 -21.94
N LEU A 176 -9.96 0.52 -20.66
CA LEU A 176 -10.39 -0.72 -20.02
C LEU A 176 -11.93 -0.83 -20.00
N ARG A 177 -12.47 -2.02 -20.27
CA ARG A 177 -13.92 -2.27 -20.13
C ARG A 177 -14.29 -2.54 -18.67
N LYS A 178 -15.49 -2.12 -18.26
CA LYS A 178 -15.97 -2.32 -16.88
C LYS A 178 -16.05 -3.79 -16.48
N ASP A 179 -16.56 -4.66 -17.36
CA ASP A 179 -16.67 -6.10 -17.05
C ASP A 179 -15.30 -6.77 -16.84
N HIS A 180 -14.27 -6.32 -17.59
CA HIS A 180 -12.90 -6.79 -17.38
C HIS A 180 -12.34 -6.31 -16.04
N PHE A 181 -12.57 -5.04 -15.69
CA PHE A 181 -12.20 -4.51 -14.38
C PHE A 181 -12.86 -5.30 -13.24
N THR A 182 -14.17 -5.50 -13.29
CA THR A 182 -14.90 -6.27 -12.28
C THR A 182 -14.41 -7.73 -12.22
N CYS A 183 -14.07 -8.34 -13.36
CA CYS A 183 -13.45 -9.67 -13.39
C CYS A 183 -12.10 -9.71 -12.65
N LEU A 184 -11.22 -8.74 -12.91
CA LEU A 184 -9.93 -8.62 -12.22
C LEU A 184 -10.12 -8.49 -10.70
N VAL A 185 -11.07 -7.63 -10.29
CA VAL A 185 -11.37 -7.38 -8.87
C VAL A 185 -11.90 -8.64 -8.18
N LYS A 186 -12.82 -9.37 -8.81
CA LYS A 186 -13.36 -10.63 -8.28
C LYS A 186 -12.28 -11.69 -8.06
N VAL A 187 -11.43 -11.92 -9.08
CA VAL A 187 -10.32 -12.87 -8.99
C VAL A 187 -9.33 -12.49 -7.90
N LEU A 188 -8.96 -11.21 -7.81
CA LEU A 188 -8.01 -10.74 -6.81
C LEU A 188 -8.60 -10.74 -5.39
N PHE A 189 -9.91 -10.55 -5.26
CA PHE A 189 -10.59 -10.63 -3.97
C PHE A 189 -10.53 -12.04 -3.36
N THR A 190 -10.55 -13.12 -4.17
CA THR A 190 -10.39 -14.48 -3.64
C THR A 190 -8.99 -14.74 -3.08
N LEU A 191 -7.95 -14.20 -3.73
CA LEU A 191 -6.59 -14.21 -3.18
C LEU A 191 -6.52 -13.44 -1.87
N LEU A 192 -7.02 -12.19 -1.86
CA LEU A 192 -7.01 -11.32 -0.67
C LEU A 192 -7.72 -11.97 0.52
N TYR A 193 -8.87 -12.58 0.27
CA TYR A 193 -9.65 -13.26 1.30
C TYR A 193 -8.90 -14.48 1.83
N THR A 194 -8.22 -15.23 0.97
CA THR A 194 -7.39 -16.37 1.39
C THR A 194 -6.18 -15.92 2.21
N GLN A 195 -5.57 -14.78 1.86
CA GLN A 195 -4.52 -14.15 2.69
C GLN A 195 -5.05 -13.77 4.07
N ALA A 196 -6.27 -13.20 4.15
CA ALA A 196 -6.91 -12.86 5.41
C ALA A 196 -7.13 -14.11 6.29
N LEU A 197 -7.58 -15.21 5.70
CA LEU A 197 -7.77 -16.50 6.38
C LEU A 197 -6.44 -17.11 6.86
N ALA A 198 -5.38 -17.07 6.04
CA ALA A 198 -4.06 -17.54 6.41
C ALA A 198 -3.42 -16.68 7.52
N ALA A 199 -3.59 -15.36 7.46
CA ALA A 199 -3.16 -14.45 8.51
C ALA A 199 -3.90 -14.71 9.82
N LEU A 200 -5.21 -14.94 9.75
CA LEU A 200 -6.05 -15.29 10.90
C LEU A 200 -5.62 -16.63 11.51
N SER A 201 -5.39 -17.65 10.68
CA SER A 201 -4.98 -18.97 11.16
C SER A 201 -3.63 -18.96 11.90
N VAL A 202 -2.72 -18.07 11.51
CA VAL A 202 -1.44 -17.85 12.19
C VAL A 202 -1.60 -17.10 13.52
N LYS A 203 -2.61 -16.22 13.64
CA LYS A 203 -2.92 -15.47 14.87
C LYS A 203 -3.72 -16.28 15.91
N CYS A 204 -4.44 -17.32 15.48
CA CYS A 204 -5.18 -18.22 16.36
C CYS A 204 -4.24 -19.06 17.24
N SER A 205 -4.68 -19.37 18.47
CA SER A 205 -3.99 -20.36 19.32
C SER A 205 -4.11 -21.77 18.74
N GLU A 206 -3.38 -22.74 19.30
CA GLU A 206 -3.51 -24.14 18.90
C GLU A 206 -4.92 -24.71 19.17
N GLU A 207 -5.52 -24.32 20.29
CA GLU A 207 -6.88 -24.70 20.67
C GLU A 207 -7.90 -24.09 19.71
N ASP A 208 -7.76 -22.80 19.39
CA ASP A 208 -8.62 -22.11 18.43
C ASP A 208 -8.53 -22.79 17.05
N ARG A 209 -7.32 -23.04 16.55
CA ARG A 209 -7.12 -23.72 15.25
C ARG A 209 -7.80 -25.08 15.22
N SER A 210 -7.71 -25.83 16.31
CA SER A 210 -8.35 -27.15 16.44
C SER A 210 -9.87 -27.05 16.45
N ALA A 211 -10.43 -26.09 17.19
CA ALA A 211 -11.87 -25.83 17.25
C ALA A 211 -12.44 -25.43 15.87
N TRP A 212 -11.80 -24.49 15.19
CA TRP A 212 -12.24 -24.01 13.87
C TRP A 212 -12.07 -25.04 12.77
N LYS A 213 -11.01 -25.84 12.82
CA LYS A 213 -10.83 -27.00 11.93
C LYS A 213 -12.02 -27.96 12.05
N HIS A 214 -12.44 -28.29 13.27
CA HIS A 214 -13.59 -29.16 13.50
C HIS A 214 -14.92 -28.51 13.08
N ALA A 215 -15.15 -27.25 13.46
CA ALA A 215 -16.39 -26.52 13.17
C ALA A 215 -16.64 -26.39 11.66
N GLY A 216 -15.62 -26.04 10.87
CA GLY A 216 -15.74 -25.95 9.41
C GLY A 216 -15.91 -27.32 8.73
N ALA A 217 -15.27 -28.37 9.25
CA ALA A 217 -15.42 -29.73 8.72
C ALA A 217 -16.88 -30.22 8.81
N LEU A 218 -17.59 -29.88 9.89
CA LEU A 218 -19.02 -30.20 10.06
C LEU A 218 -19.92 -29.48 9.04
N LYS A 219 -19.50 -28.30 8.55
CA LYS A 219 -20.26 -27.47 7.60
C LYS A 219 -19.87 -27.72 6.13
N LYS A 220 -18.88 -28.58 5.85
CA LYS A 220 -18.34 -28.80 4.49
C LYS A 220 -19.37 -29.33 3.48
N SER A 221 -20.39 -30.05 3.94
CA SER A 221 -21.44 -30.62 3.08
C SER A 221 -22.57 -29.65 2.72
N THR A 222 -22.48 -28.39 3.13
CA THR A 222 -23.49 -27.35 2.81
C THR A 222 -23.34 -26.86 1.36
N CYS A 223 -24.43 -26.37 0.77
CA CYS A 223 -24.47 -25.92 -0.63
C CYS A 223 -23.57 -24.71 -0.95
N ASP A 224 -23.12 -23.97 0.08
CA ASP A 224 -22.32 -22.74 -0.06
C ASP A 224 -20.97 -22.84 0.66
N ALA A 225 -20.38 -24.05 0.70
CA ALA A 225 -19.12 -24.32 1.38
C ALA A 225 -17.97 -23.38 0.93
N GLU A 226 -17.93 -23.00 -0.35
CA GLU A 226 -16.92 -22.08 -0.92
C GLU A 226 -17.17 -20.60 -0.58
N LYS A 227 -18.30 -20.28 0.06
CA LYS A 227 -18.69 -18.95 0.53
C LYS A 227 -18.91 -18.90 2.04
N SER A 228 -18.42 -19.90 2.79
CA SER A 228 -18.39 -19.91 4.25
C SER A 228 -16.97 -19.69 4.75
N TYR A 229 -16.76 -18.63 5.51
CA TYR A 229 -15.44 -18.35 6.09
C TYR A 229 -15.01 -19.45 7.06
N GLU A 230 -15.93 -20.13 7.76
CA GLU A 230 -15.58 -21.22 8.67
C GLU A 230 -15.08 -22.45 7.91
N VAL A 231 -15.72 -22.81 6.80
CA VAL A 231 -15.30 -23.93 5.97
C VAL A 231 -13.94 -23.63 5.32
N LEU A 232 -13.78 -22.43 4.77
CA LEU A 232 -12.53 -21.99 4.15
C LEU A 232 -11.39 -21.89 5.18
N LEU A 233 -11.64 -21.33 6.37
CA LEU A 233 -10.65 -21.25 7.45
C LEU A 233 -10.23 -22.64 7.91
N SER A 234 -11.18 -23.55 8.12
CA SER A 234 -10.90 -24.95 8.46
C SER A 234 -10.01 -25.62 7.41
N PHE A 235 -10.27 -25.34 6.14
CA PHE A 235 -9.49 -25.88 5.03
C PHE A 235 -8.07 -25.30 5.00
N VAL A 236 -7.90 -23.97 5.10
CA VAL A 236 -6.60 -23.30 5.17
C VAL A 236 -5.78 -23.80 6.36
N ILE A 237 -6.39 -23.92 7.55
CA ILE A 237 -5.74 -24.51 8.73
C ILE A 237 -5.27 -25.93 8.42
N SER A 238 -6.13 -26.75 7.81
CA SER A 238 -5.81 -28.14 7.48
C SER A 238 -4.67 -28.26 6.48
N GLU A 239 -4.62 -27.40 5.46
CA GLU A 239 -3.58 -27.42 4.44
C GLU A 239 -2.23 -26.95 4.98
N LEU A 240 -2.21 -25.88 5.77
CA LEU A 240 -0.99 -25.31 6.34
C LEU A 240 -0.43 -26.17 7.50
N PHE A 241 -1.28 -26.89 8.23
CA PHE A 241 -0.87 -27.83 9.28
C PHE A 241 -0.05 -29.00 8.73
N LYS A 242 -0.13 -29.32 7.43
CA LYS A 242 0.70 -30.34 6.79
C LYS A 242 2.18 -29.94 6.67
N GLY A 243 2.50 -28.65 6.83
CA GLY A 243 3.87 -28.14 6.81
C GLY A 243 4.33 -27.65 8.18
N LYS A 244 5.50 -27.00 8.22
CA LYS A 244 6.11 -26.54 9.47
C LYS A 244 5.61 -25.19 10.00
N LEU A 245 4.64 -24.57 9.34
CA LEU A 245 4.23 -23.18 9.60
C LEU A 245 3.73 -22.96 11.04
N TYR A 246 3.12 -23.97 11.65
CA TYR A 246 2.55 -23.88 13.00
C TYR A 246 3.43 -24.46 14.11
N HIS A 247 4.60 -25.02 13.77
CA HIS A 247 5.53 -25.52 14.78
C HIS A 247 6.28 -24.36 15.43
N GLU A 248 6.19 -24.25 16.76
CA GLU A 248 6.95 -23.28 17.53
C GLU A 248 8.27 -23.92 17.97
N GLU A 249 9.33 -23.76 17.17
CA GLU A 249 10.68 -24.12 17.60
C GLU A 249 11.31 -22.95 18.37
N GLY A 250 11.09 -22.94 19.69
CA GLY A 250 11.93 -22.20 20.62
C GLY A 250 11.45 -20.80 21.00
N THR A 251 11.68 -20.49 22.26
CA THR A 251 11.41 -19.24 22.97
C THR A 251 11.88 -17.99 22.21
N GLN A 252 11.00 -17.45 21.39
CA GLN A 252 10.94 -16.02 21.15
C GLN A 252 9.47 -15.64 21.23
N GLU A 253 9.08 -15.07 22.37
CA GLU A 253 7.79 -14.41 22.56
C GLU A 253 7.64 -13.39 21.42
N CYS A 254 6.95 -13.78 20.35
CA CYS A 254 6.49 -12.84 19.35
C CYS A 254 5.49 -11.95 20.09
N ALA A 255 5.99 -10.79 20.54
CA ALA A 255 5.33 -9.71 21.25
C ALA A 255 3.88 -10.02 21.64
N MET A 256 3.68 -10.53 22.87
CA MET A 256 2.41 -10.68 23.60
C MET A 256 1.16 -10.27 22.78
N VAL A 257 0.73 -11.13 21.86
CA VAL A 257 -0.64 -11.06 21.36
C VAL A 257 -1.47 -11.58 22.52
N ASN A 258 -2.12 -10.69 23.27
CA ASN A 258 -3.15 -11.09 24.23
C ASN A 258 -4.01 -12.16 23.54
N PRO A 259 -4.31 -13.30 24.17
CA PRO A 259 -5.17 -14.31 23.56
C PRO A 259 -6.54 -13.66 23.36
N ILE A 260 -6.77 -13.15 22.15
CA ILE A 260 -8.07 -12.64 21.72
C ILE A 260 -8.91 -13.89 21.58
N ALA A 261 -9.89 -14.07 22.47
CA ALA A 261 -10.91 -15.08 22.26
C ALA A 261 -11.67 -14.72 20.97
N TRP A 262 -11.48 -15.52 19.92
CA TRP A 262 -12.09 -15.27 18.62
C TRP A 262 -13.56 -15.72 18.62
N SER A 263 -14.49 -14.77 18.72
CA SER A 263 -15.91 -14.99 18.43
C SER A 263 -16.18 -14.92 16.91
N PRO A 264 -17.27 -15.51 16.40
CA PRO A 264 -17.68 -15.37 15.00
C PRO A 264 -17.73 -13.92 14.50
N GLU A 265 -18.23 -13.01 15.33
CA GLU A 265 -18.35 -11.58 15.01
C GLU A 265 -16.97 -10.90 14.94
N SER A 266 -16.06 -11.25 15.85
CA SER A 266 -14.70 -10.71 15.85
C SER A 266 -13.88 -11.20 14.65
N MET A 267 -14.11 -12.44 14.20
CA MET A 267 -13.51 -13.00 12.99
C MET A 267 -14.02 -12.30 11.75
N GLU A 268 -15.34 -12.17 11.60
CA GLU A 268 -15.95 -11.49 10.46
C GLU A 268 -15.46 -10.03 10.38
N LYS A 269 -15.41 -9.32 11.51
CA LYS A 269 -14.84 -7.97 11.58
C LYS A 269 -13.37 -7.95 11.15
N TYR A 270 -12.56 -8.92 11.60
CA TYR A 270 -11.16 -9.01 11.20
C TYR A 270 -10.99 -9.23 9.69
N LEU A 271 -11.78 -10.12 9.10
CA LEU A 271 -11.74 -10.42 7.67
C LEU A 271 -12.15 -9.19 6.84
N GLN A 272 -13.18 -8.46 7.28
CA GLN A 272 -13.58 -7.20 6.67
C GLN A 272 -12.49 -6.14 6.79
N ASP A 273 -11.96 -5.90 8.00
CA ASP A 273 -10.89 -4.93 8.26
C ASP A 273 -9.64 -5.24 7.42
N PHE A 274 -9.30 -6.52 7.23
CA PHE A 274 -8.15 -6.95 6.43
C PHE A 274 -8.33 -6.60 4.95
N CYS A 275 -9.53 -6.81 4.41
CA CYS A 275 -9.79 -6.61 2.98
C CYS A 275 -10.15 -5.15 2.62
N LEU A 276 -10.56 -4.35 3.60
CA LEU A 276 -11.06 -2.99 3.40
C LEU A 276 -10.08 -2.03 2.70
N PRO A 277 -8.76 -2.02 2.97
CA PRO A 277 -7.81 -1.17 2.25
C PRO A 277 -7.81 -1.41 0.73
N PHE A 278 -7.93 -2.67 0.31
CA PHE A 278 -8.03 -3.02 -1.11
C PHE A 278 -9.33 -2.49 -1.72
N LEU A 279 -10.47 -2.64 -1.04
CA LEU A 279 -11.76 -2.13 -1.52
C LEU A 279 -11.75 -0.61 -1.69
N ARG A 280 -11.11 0.13 -0.77
CA ARG A 280 -10.97 1.59 -0.85
C ARG A 280 -10.16 2.01 -2.09
N ILE A 281 -8.97 1.44 -2.28
CA ILE A 281 -8.11 1.76 -3.43
C ILE A 281 -8.78 1.35 -4.75
N THR A 282 -9.42 0.19 -4.78
CA THR A 282 -10.12 -0.31 -5.97
C THR A 282 -11.31 0.59 -6.33
N SER A 283 -12.05 1.10 -5.34
CA SER A 283 -13.18 2.01 -5.57
C SER A 283 -12.71 3.38 -6.08
N LEU A 284 -11.59 3.91 -5.56
CA LEU A 284 -10.94 5.10 -6.12
C LEU A 284 -10.51 4.87 -7.57
N LEU A 285 -9.95 3.70 -7.86
CA LEU A 285 -9.54 3.36 -9.21
C LEU A 285 -10.75 3.26 -10.16
N GLN A 286 -11.86 2.65 -9.73
CA GLN A 286 -13.11 2.62 -10.47
C GLN A 286 -13.63 4.03 -10.77
N HIS A 287 -13.62 4.92 -9.78
CA HIS A 287 -13.99 6.33 -9.95
C HIS A 287 -13.17 7.02 -11.05
N HIS A 288 -11.83 6.87 -11.04
CA HIS A 288 -10.98 7.51 -12.04
C HIS A 288 -11.08 6.91 -13.43
N LEU A 289 -11.20 5.59 -13.54
CA LEU A 289 -11.26 4.91 -14.84
C LEU A 289 -12.62 5.07 -15.53
N PHE A 290 -13.73 5.06 -14.77
CA PHE A 290 -15.09 5.00 -15.33
C PHE A 290 -15.94 6.25 -15.05
N GLY A 291 -15.47 7.18 -14.22
CA GLY A 291 -16.19 8.41 -13.88
C GLY A 291 -17.39 8.20 -12.97
N GLU A 292 -17.41 7.11 -12.20
CA GLU A 292 -18.51 6.78 -11.29
C GLU A 292 -18.34 7.49 -9.95
N ASP A 293 -19.42 7.98 -9.36
CA ASP A 293 -19.35 8.66 -8.07
C ASP A 293 -18.88 7.71 -6.96
N LEU A 294 -18.05 8.24 -6.06
CA LEU A 294 -17.63 7.49 -4.88
C LEU A 294 -18.81 7.37 -3.91
N PRO A 295 -19.03 6.19 -3.31
CA PRO A 295 -20.15 5.99 -2.41
C PRO A 295 -19.94 6.78 -1.11
N SER A 296 -21.02 7.40 -0.62
CA SER A 296 -21.10 7.95 0.74
C SER A 296 -21.81 6.96 1.65
N CYS A 297 -21.16 6.54 2.73
CA CYS A 297 -21.71 5.58 3.71
C CYS A 297 -21.15 5.86 5.11
N GLN A 298 -21.70 5.21 6.13
CA GLN A 298 -21.12 5.21 7.48
C GLN A 298 -19.90 4.27 7.53
N GLU A 299 -19.02 4.44 8.52
CA GLU A 299 -17.82 3.59 8.65
C GLU A 299 -18.17 2.11 8.86
N GLU A 300 -19.28 1.82 9.54
CA GLU A 300 -19.74 0.45 9.81
C GLU A 300 -20.26 -0.27 8.55
N GLU A 301 -20.69 0.48 7.55
CA GLU A 301 -21.26 -0.04 6.30
C GLU A 301 -20.24 0.01 5.14
N GLU A 302 -19.05 0.58 5.37
CA GLU A 302 -18.07 0.85 4.31
C GLU A 302 -17.75 -0.40 3.50
N PHE A 303 -17.53 -1.53 4.18
CA PHE A 303 -17.18 -2.78 3.51
C PHE A 303 -18.27 -3.21 2.52
N SER A 304 -19.52 -3.32 2.98
CA SER A 304 -20.61 -3.88 2.16
C SER A 304 -20.98 -2.95 1.01
N VAL A 305 -20.93 -1.63 1.25
CA VAL A 305 -21.16 -0.62 0.21
C VAL A 305 -20.08 -0.65 -0.85
N LEU A 306 -18.80 -0.66 -0.47
CA LEU A 306 -17.70 -0.74 -1.45
C LEU A 306 -17.72 -2.07 -2.21
N ALA A 307 -17.97 -3.19 -1.53
CA ALA A 307 -18.08 -4.51 -2.18
C ALA A 307 -19.22 -4.54 -3.22
N SER A 308 -20.36 -3.92 -2.91
CA SER A 308 -21.48 -3.78 -3.85
C SER A 308 -21.12 -2.89 -5.04
N CYS A 309 -20.52 -1.71 -4.80
CA CYS A 309 -20.10 -0.78 -5.85
C CYS A 309 -19.09 -1.40 -6.84
N LEU A 310 -18.21 -2.28 -6.34
CA LEU A 310 -17.21 -2.98 -7.13
C LEU A 310 -17.76 -4.21 -7.88
N GLY A 311 -19.03 -4.55 -7.69
CA GLY A 311 -19.67 -5.71 -8.32
C GLY A 311 -19.25 -7.06 -7.75
N LEU A 312 -18.76 -7.09 -6.49
CA LEU A 312 -18.51 -8.35 -5.76
C LEU A 312 -19.82 -9.01 -5.29
N LEU A 313 -20.86 -8.19 -5.07
CA LEU A 313 -22.19 -8.65 -4.69
C LEU A 313 -23.20 -8.43 -5.83
N PRO A 314 -24.16 -9.36 -6.03
CA PRO A 314 -25.36 -9.11 -6.81
C PRO A 314 -26.08 -7.82 -6.40
N THR A 315 -26.65 -7.12 -7.39
CA THR A 315 -27.32 -5.80 -7.26
C THR A 315 -28.47 -5.76 -6.24
N PHE A 316 -28.99 -6.91 -5.80
CA PHE A 316 -30.11 -7.04 -4.87
C PHE A 316 -29.75 -7.86 -3.62
N TYR A 317 -28.57 -7.67 -3.06
CA TYR A 317 -28.23 -8.25 -1.75
C TYR A 317 -29.06 -7.56 -0.64
N GLN A 318 -30.25 -8.09 -0.38
CA GLN A 318 -31.01 -7.86 0.85
C GLN A 318 -30.81 -9.06 1.75
N THR A 319 -30.28 -8.87 2.96
CA THR A 319 -30.29 -9.92 3.98
C THR A 319 -30.86 -9.39 5.29
N GLU A 320 -31.80 -10.15 5.86
CA GLU A 320 -32.32 -10.01 7.23
C GLU A 320 -31.29 -10.44 8.30
N HIS A 321 -30.06 -10.73 7.89
CA HIS A 321 -28.96 -11.28 8.68
C HIS A 321 -27.71 -10.40 8.58
N PRO A 322 -26.79 -10.45 9.58
CA PRO A 322 -25.53 -9.74 9.50
C PRO A 322 -24.78 -10.14 8.22
N PHE A 323 -24.24 -9.14 7.54
CA PHE A 323 -23.51 -9.31 6.29
C PHE A 323 -22.24 -10.17 6.50
N ILE A 324 -22.04 -11.17 5.65
CA ILE A 324 -20.88 -12.08 5.67
C ILE A 324 -19.98 -11.79 4.47
N SER A 325 -18.73 -11.42 4.71
CA SER A 325 -17.77 -11.02 3.68
C SER A 325 -17.43 -12.14 2.69
N ALA A 326 -17.43 -13.40 3.12
CA ALA A 326 -17.25 -14.57 2.23
C ALA A 326 -18.31 -14.66 1.10
N SER A 327 -19.46 -13.99 1.23
CA SER A 327 -20.48 -13.95 0.17
C SER A 327 -19.99 -13.26 -1.12
N CYS A 328 -18.97 -12.39 -1.00
CA CYS A 328 -18.32 -11.67 -2.09
C CYS A 328 -17.40 -12.56 -2.95
N LEU A 329 -17.15 -13.81 -2.54
CA LEU A 329 -16.25 -14.71 -3.26
C LEU A 329 -16.89 -15.22 -4.55
N ASP A 330 -16.11 -15.16 -5.63
CA ASP A 330 -16.44 -15.68 -6.95
C ASP A 330 -15.18 -16.35 -7.52
N TRP A 331 -15.12 -17.69 -7.39
CA TRP A 331 -13.88 -18.43 -7.60
C TRP A 331 -13.61 -18.71 -9.09
N PRO A 332 -12.40 -18.43 -9.59
CA PRO A 332 -12.06 -18.67 -11.00
C PRO A 332 -11.90 -20.15 -11.33
N VAL A 333 -11.61 -20.99 -10.34
CA VAL A 333 -11.51 -22.45 -10.38
C VAL A 333 -12.04 -22.99 -9.04
N PRO A 334 -12.27 -24.30 -8.85
CA PRO A 334 -12.78 -24.82 -7.57
C PRO A 334 -11.93 -24.34 -6.37
N ALA A 335 -12.59 -23.79 -5.35
CA ALA A 335 -11.94 -23.03 -4.29
C ALA A 335 -10.88 -23.85 -3.54
N PHE A 336 -11.24 -25.09 -3.20
CA PHE A 336 -10.38 -25.99 -2.44
C PHE A 336 -9.13 -26.42 -3.21
N ASP A 337 -9.21 -26.51 -4.54
CA ASP A 337 -8.07 -26.93 -5.36
C ASP A 337 -7.03 -25.80 -5.44
N ILE A 338 -7.47 -24.56 -5.70
CA ILE A 338 -6.55 -23.42 -5.80
C ILE A 338 -5.97 -23.03 -4.44
N ILE A 339 -6.76 -23.10 -3.36
CA ILE A 339 -6.24 -22.89 -2.00
C ILE A 339 -5.18 -23.95 -1.67
N THR A 340 -5.36 -25.20 -2.10
CA THR A 340 -4.36 -26.26 -1.89
C THR A 340 -3.04 -25.91 -2.57
N GLN A 341 -3.08 -25.43 -3.82
CA GLN A 341 -1.89 -25.00 -4.57
C GLN A 341 -1.20 -23.82 -3.88
N TRP A 342 -1.95 -22.78 -3.51
CA TRP A 342 -1.40 -21.60 -2.83
C TRP A 342 -0.80 -21.94 -1.46
N CYS A 343 -1.46 -22.79 -0.66
CA CYS A 343 -0.92 -23.28 0.60
C CYS A 343 0.31 -24.18 0.41
N PHE A 344 0.40 -24.92 -0.70
CA PHE A 344 1.58 -25.72 -1.03
C PHE A 344 2.83 -24.85 -1.25
N GLU A 345 2.71 -23.74 -1.99
CA GLU A 345 3.83 -22.80 -2.18
C GLU A 345 4.35 -22.26 -0.84
N ILE A 346 3.44 -21.90 0.07
CA ILE A 346 3.79 -21.43 1.42
C ILE A 346 4.48 -22.52 2.23
N LYS A 347 4.00 -23.77 2.18
CA LYS A 347 4.65 -24.89 2.85
C LYS A 347 6.08 -25.10 2.34
N SER A 348 6.25 -25.14 1.02
CA SER A 348 7.56 -25.32 0.39
C SER A 348 8.53 -24.19 0.74
N PHE A 349 8.04 -22.95 0.85
CA PHE A 349 8.83 -21.82 1.34
C PHE A 349 9.19 -21.96 2.82
N ALA A 350 8.21 -22.26 3.69
CA ALA A 350 8.39 -22.37 5.13
C ALA A 350 9.30 -23.55 5.54
N GLU A 351 9.41 -24.60 4.72
CA GLU A 351 10.39 -25.67 4.93
C GLU A 351 11.84 -25.16 4.91
N ARG A 352 12.12 -24.11 4.12
CA ARG A 352 13.44 -23.46 4.01
C ARG A 352 13.59 -22.25 4.94
N HIS A 353 12.48 -21.58 5.24
CA HIS A 353 12.43 -20.29 5.92
C HIS A 353 11.27 -20.23 6.93
N ALA A 354 11.29 -21.08 7.97
CA ALA A 354 10.16 -21.25 8.90
C ALA A 354 9.72 -19.93 9.57
N GLU A 355 10.67 -19.20 10.16
CA GLU A 355 10.40 -17.92 10.83
C GLU A 355 9.82 -16.86 9.90
N GLN A 356 10.43 -16.70 8.72
CA GLN A 356 9.97 -15.74 7.71
C GLN A 356 8.61 -16.14 7.16
N GLY A 357 8.35 -17.45 7.02
CA GLY A 357 7.09 -17.97 6.51
C GLY A 357 5.89 -17.53 7.35
N LYS A 358 6.02 -17.60 8.68
CA LYS A 358 4.98 -17.13 9.61
C LYS A 358 4.86 -15.59 9.58
N ALA A 359 6.00 -14.89 9.65
CA ALA A 359 6.03 -13.43 9.73
C ALA A 359 5.42 -12.74 8.50
N LEU A 360 5.66 -13.27 7.29
CA LEU A 360 5.18 -12.67 6.03
C LEU A 360 3.68 -12.84 5.80
N LEU A 361 3.02 -13.83 6.44
CA LEU A 361 1.56 -13.97 6.42
C LEU A 361 0.87 -12.96 7.34
N ILE A 362 1.54 -12.49 8.39
CA ILE A 362 0.97 -11.54 9.35
C ILE A 362 1.05 -10.13 8.74
N GLN A 363 -0.04 -9.69 8.13
CA GLN A 363 -0.22 -8.32 7.69
C GLN A 363 -1.02 -7.51 8.72
N GLU A 364 -0.62 -6.25 8.91
CA GLU A 364 -1.38 -5.27 9.70
C GLU A 364 -2.62 -4.85 8.90
N SER A 365 -3.81 -5.23 9.37
CA SER A 365 -5.07 -4.91 8.68
C SER A 365 -5.42 -3.42 8.72
N LYS A 366 -4.85 -2.66 9.67
CA LYS A 366 -5.16 -1.24 9.84
C LYS A 366 -4.19 -0.36 9.09
N TRP A 367 -4.67 0.26 8.01
CA TRP A 367 -3.98 1.36 7.35
C TRP A 367 -3.85 2.55 8.30
N LYS A 368 -2.63 2.85 8.75
CA LYS A 368 -2.33 4.04 9.54
C LYS A 368 -1.95 5.18 8.61
N LEU A 369 -2.61 6.33 8.78
CA LEU A 369 -2.24 7.54 8.05
C LEU A 369 -0.79 7.93 8.37
N PRO A 370 -0.02 8.43 7.38
CA PRO A 370 1.28 8.99 7.64
C PRO A 370 1.18 10.12 8.67
N HIS A 371 2.00 10.06 9.71
CA HIS A 371 2.10 11.09 10.73
C HIS A 371 3.57 11.46 10.97
N LEU A 372 3.80 12.68 11.43
CA LEU A 372 5.11 13.08 11.91
C LEU A 372 5.37 12.44 13.28
N LEU A 373 6.65 12.38 13.66
CA LEU A 373 7.12 11.83 14.93
C LEU A 373 6.31 12.39 16.10
N GLN A 374 5.80 11.55 16.99
CA GLN A 374 5.12 12.05 18.19
C GLN A 374 6.16 12.70 19.11
N LEU A 375 5.97 14.00 19.37
CA LEU A 375 6.90 14.79 20.16
C LEU A 375 6.39 14.93 21.62
N PRO A 376 7.28 14.86 22.64
CA PRO A 376 6.92 15.08 24.04
C PRO A 376 6.27 16.45 24.29
N GLU A 377 5.41 16.52 25.31
CA GLU A 377 4.71 17.75 25.66
C GLU A 377 5.66 18.87 26.08
N ASN A 378 6.70 18.55 26.87
CA ASN A 378 7.71 19.50 27.33
C ASN A 378 8.98 19.45 26.46
N TYR A 379 9.40 20.61 25.93
CA TYR A 379 10.59 20.70 25.09
C TYR A 379 11.87 20.27 25.82
N ASN A 380 11.96 20.48 27.14
CA ASN A 380 13.14 20.10 27.92
C ASN A 380 13.44 18.61 27.82
N THR A 381 12.43 17.75 27.64
CA THR A 381 12.62 16.31 27.43
C THR A 381 13.41 16.04 26.14
N ILE A 382 13.08 16.72 25.05
CA ILE A 382 13.82 16.63 23.78
C ILE A 382 15.23 17.20 23.96
N PHE A 383 15.33 18.40 24.53
CA PHE A 383 16.61 19.09 24.67
C PHE A 383 17.61 18.27 25.50
N GLN A 384 17.20 17.78 26.67
CA GLN A 384 18.07 16.98 27.54
C GLN A 384 18.51 15.67 26.87
N TYR A 385 17.62 15.03 26.10
CA TYR A 385 17.94 13.78 25.42
C TYR A 385 18.93 13.97 24.25
N TYR A 386 18.78 15.04 23.46
CA TYR A 386 19.55 15.21 22.22
C TYR A 386 20.75 16.17 22.32
N HIS A 387 20.76 17.16 23.21
CA HIS A 387 21.76 18.25 23.21
C HIS A 387 23.21 17.77 23.39
N ARG A 388 23.42 16.63 24.05
CA ARG A 388 24.76 15.99 24.23
C ARG A 388 24.89 14.66 23.50
N LYS A 389 23.90 14.29 22.68
CA LYS A 389 23.94 13.03 21.93
C LYS A 389 24.99 13.12 20.82
N THR A 390 25.80 12.08 20.69
CA THR A 390 26.82 11.99 19.64
C THR A 390 26.17 11.58 18.31
N CYS A 391 26.68 12.14 17.21
CA CYS A 391 26.31 11.72 15.87
C CYS A 391 26.79 10.29 15.61
N SER A 392 25.94 9.44 15.02
CA SER A 392 26.31 8.08 14.64
C SER A 392 27.37 8.02 13.54
N VAL A 393 27.46 9.06 12.70
CA VAL A 393 28.41 9.12 11.58
C VAL A 393 29.78 9.63 12.01
N CYS A 394 29.85 10.85 12.58
CA CYS A 394 31.13 11.46 12.92
C CYS A 394 31.57 11.27 14.38
N THR A 395 30.77 10.56 15.20
CA THR A 395 31.00 10.25 16.61
C THR A 395 31.22 11.45 17.54
N LYS A 396 30.99 12.67 17.04
CA LYS A 396 31.08 13.93 17.78
C LYS A 396 29.70 14.47 18.12
N VAL A 397 29.60 15.30 19.16
CA VAL A 397 28.38 16.07 19.45
C VAL A 397 28.22 17.15 18.37
N PRO A 398 27.11 17.15 17.60
CA PRO A 398 26.88 18.14 16.56
C PRO A 398 26.78 19.55 17.14
N LYS A 399 27.29 20.56 16.42
CA LYS A 399 27.06 21.98 16.75
C LYS A 399 25.60 22.38 16.52
N ASP A 400 25.05 21.91 15.41
CA ASP A 400 23.66 22.11 14.99
C ASP A 400 22.96 20.75 14.90
N PRO A 401 22.60 20.14 16.05
CA PRO A 401 21.87 18.89 16.10
C PRO A 401 20.44 19.08 15.61
N ALA A 402 19.99 18.22 14.69
CA ALA A 402 18.64 18.23 14.18
C ALA A 402 18.03 16.83 14.12
N VAL A 403 16.70 16.73 14.29
CA VAL A 403 15.95 15.48 14.20
C VAL A 403 14.96 15.56 13.05
N CYS A 404 15.00 14.57 12.16
CA CYS A 404 14.00 14.44 11.09
C CYS A 404 12.65 14.04 11.70
N LEU A 405 11.62 14.86 11.52
CA LEU A 405 10.28 14.58 12.04
C LEU A 405 9.55 13.47 11.26
N VAL A 406 10.05 13.08 10.09
CA VAL A 406 9.43 11.99 9.30
C VAL A 406 9.85 10.62 9.82
N CYS A 407 11.13 10.44 10.19
CA CYS A 407 11.68 9.11 10.54
C CYS A 407 12.42 9.06 11.89
N GLY A 408 12.56 10.18 12.60
CA GLY A 408 13.24 10.26 13.89
C GLY A 408 14.78 10.24 13.82
N THR A 409 15.38 10.22 12.63
CA THR A 409 16.85 10.20 12.49
C THR A 409 17.49 11.49 13.00
N PHE A 410 18.56 11.36 13.79
CA PHE A 410 19.36 12.46 14.33
C PHE A 410 20.55 12.76 13.39
N VAL A 411 20.67 14.01 12.94
CA VAL A 411 21.64 14.43 11.91
C VAL A 411 22.40 15.69 12.30
N CYS A 412 23.61 15.86 11.74
CA CYS A 412 24.35 17.11 11.76
C CYS A 412 23.82 18.06 10.68
N LEU A 413 23.16 19.14 11.05
CA LEU A 413 22.51 20.04 10.09
C LEU A 413 23.52 20.78 9.19
N LYS A 414 24.46 21.51 9.80
CA LYS A 414 25.42 22.41 9.11
C LYS A 414 26.89 21.97 9.20
N GLY A 415 27.13 20.77 9.75
CA GLY A 415 28.49 20.28 9.98
C GLY A 415 29.20 19.84 8.70
N LEU A 416 30.47 20.22 8.53
CA LEU A 416 31.35 19.64 7.50
C LEU A 416 31.70 18.16 7.79
N CYS A 417 31.50 17.71 9.03
CA CYS A 417 31.93 16.41 9.56
C CYS A 417 31.20 15.19 8.98
N CYS A 418 30.04 15.40 8.34
CA CYS A 418 29.22 14.33 7.76
C CYS A 418 28.89 14.61 6.28
N LYS A 419 29.68 15.48 5.63
CA LYS A 419 29.47 15.84 4.23
C LYS A 419 29.85 14.66 3.32
N GLN A 420 28.93 14.23 2.47
CA GLN A 420 29.13 13.14 1.52
C GLN A 420 28.79 13.60 0.11
N GLN A 421 29.66 13.32 -0.87
CA GLN A 421 29.43 13.68 -2.28
C GLN A 421 29.02 15.15 -2.49
N SER A 422 29.61 16.06 -1.70
CA SER A 422 29.29 17.50 -1.66
C SER A 422 27.96 17.89 -0.98
N TYR A 423 27.17 16.95 -0.49
CA TYR A 423 25.94 17.19 0.27
C TYR A 423 26.19 17.13 1.77
N CYS A 424 25.67 18.09 2.53
CA CYS A 424 25.57 17.95 3.99
C CYS A 424 24.56 16.85 4.37
N GLU A 425 24.72 16.31 5.58
CA GLU A 425 23.98 15.13 6.04
C GLU A 425 22.46 15.33 5.98
N CYS A 426 21.94 16.49 6.36
CA CYS A 426 20.51 16.77 6.34
C CYS A 426 19.91 16.87 4.92
N VAL A 427 20.64 17.46 3.96
CA VAL A 427 20.21 17.54 2.56
C VAL A 427 20.19 16.14 1.96
N LEU A 428 21.26 15.36 2.16
CA LEU A 428 21.32 13.97 1.72
C LEU A 428 20.22 13.12 2.38
N HIS A 429 19.97 13.32 3.68
CA HIS A 429 18.89 12.64 4.37
C HIS A 429 17.52 12.99 3.80
N SER A 430 17.26 14.28 3.47
CA SER A 430 16.00 14.69 2.85
C SER A 430 15.75 14.00 1.50
N GLN A 431 16.80 13.80 0.70
CA GLN A 431 16.73 13.06 -0.57
C GLN A 431 16.39 11.59 -0.35
N ASN A 432 17.00 10.96 0.67
CA ASN A 432 16.87 9.53 0.94
C ASN A 432 15.61 9.13 1.71
N CYS A 433 15.11 10.02 2.57
CA CYS A 433 13.99 9.76 3.47
C CYS A 433 12.66 10.28 2.92
N GLY A 434 12.64 11.47 2.33
CA GLY A 434 11.41 12.14 1.89
C GLY A 434 11.46 12.59 0.43
N ALA A 435 12.23 11.89 -0.41
CA ALA A 435 12.37 12.17 -1.84
C ALA A 435 12.73 13.64 -2.18
N GLY A 436 13.54 14.26 -1.32
CA GLY A 436 13.96 15.65 -1.44
C GLY A 436 13.16 16.62 -0.58
N THR A 437 12.16 16.16 0.16
CA THR A 437 11.49 16.92 1.23
C THR A 437 11.97 16.43 2.59
N GLY A 438 12.40 17.34 3.46
CA GLY A 438 12.81 17.01 4.82
C GLY A 438 12.29 18.04 5.82
N ILE A 439 11.79 17.57 6.95
CA ILE A 439 11.26 18.41 8.03
C ILE A 439 12.10 18.14 9.26
N PHE A 440 12.90 19.10 9.69
CA PHE A 440 13.85 18.90 10.77
C PHE A 440 13.61 19.87 11.92
N LEU A 441 13.56 19.33 13.14
CA LEU A 441 13.57 20.11 14.38
C LEU A 441 15.01 20.38 14.81
N LEU A 442 15.40 21.66 14.88
CA LEU A 442 16.70 22.09 15.41
C LEU A 442 16.66 22.08 16.94
N ILE A 443 17.45 21.20 17.56
CA ILE A 443 17.38 20.95 19.00
C ILE A 443 17.88 22.16 19.82
N ASN A 444 18.90 22.87 19.34
CA ASN A 444 19.43 24.04 20.05
C ASN A 444 18.60 25.31 19.80
N ALA A 445 17.67 25.30 18.85
CA ALA A 445 16.90 26.48 18.48
C ALA A 445 15.39 26.38 18.69
N SER A 446 14.86 25.16 18.89
CA SER A 446 13.41 24.90 18.91
C SER A 446 12.69 25.35 17.63
N VAL A 447 13.41 25.44 16.51
CA VAL A 447 12.87 25.88 15.21
C VAL A 447 12.84 24.70 14.25
N ILE A 448 11.79 24.64 13.42
CA ILE A 448 11.69 23.70 12.31
C ILE A 448 12.24 24.34 11.03
N ILE A 449 13.10 23.58 10.35
CA ILE A 449 13.56 23.86 9.00
C ILE A 449 12.94 22.86 8.04
N ILE A 450 12.49 23.35 6.90
CA ILE A 450 11.97 22.53 5.80
C ILE A 450 12.96 22.61 4.66
N ILE A 451 13.41 21.45 4.19
CA ILE A 451 14.18 21.29 2.95
C ILE A 451 13.23 20.78 1.88
N ARG A 452 13.30 21.35 0.68
CA ARG A 452 12.54 20.90 -0.49
C ARG A 452 13.33 21.11 -1.76
N GLY A 453 13.77 20.00 -2.39
CA GLY A 453 14.62 20.03 -3.57
C GLY A 453 15.94 20.74 -3.27
N HIS A 454 16.23 21.84 -3.97
CA HIS A 454 17.44 22.66 -3.77
C HIS A 454 17.24 23.87 -2.85
N ARG A 455 16.08 23.95 -2.17
CA ARG A 455 15.66 25.09 -1.37
C ARG A 455 15.40 24.69 0.08
N PHE A 456 15.51 25.65 0.99
CA PHE A 456 15.09 25.49 2.37
C PHE A 456 14.32 26.71 2.85
N CYS A 457 13.51 26.54 3.89
CA CYS A 457 12.90 27.65 4.61
C CYS A 457 12.79 27.35 6.11
N LEU A 458 12.75 28.40 6.93
CA LEU A 458 12.40 28.28 8.34
C LEU A 458 10.87 28.31 8.46
N TRP A 459 10.29 27.29 9.08
CA TRP A 459 8.85 27.21 9.29
C TRP A 459 8.41 27.95 10.55
N GLY A 460 9.21 27.87 11.62
CA GLY A 460 8.90 28.43 12.94
C GLY A 460 9.02 27.39 14.04
N SER A 461 8.51 27.68 15.24
CA SER A 461 8.47 26.70 16.34
C SER A 461 7.08 26.09 16.52
N VAL A 462 7.04 24.80 16.82
CA VAL A 462 5.84 24.11 17.33
C VAL A 462 5.78 24.11 18.86
N TYR A 463 6.81 24.61 19.53
CA TYR A 463 6.93 24.72 20.97
C TYR A 463 6.84 26.19 21.39
N LEU A 464 5.86 26.50 22.23
CA LEU A 464 5.56 27.86 22.66
C LEU A 464 5.65 27.97 24.18
N ASP A 465 5.96 29.17 24.68
CA ASP A 465 5.87 29.45 26.11
C ASP A 465 4.41 29.58 26.58
N ALA A 466 4.22 29.81 27.88
CA ALA A 466 2.89 29.97 28.48
C ALA A 466 2.08 31.16 27.92
N HIS A 467 2.71 32.08 27.21
CA HIS A 467 2.06 33.23 26.56
C HIS A 467 1.84 33.00 25.05
N GLY A 468 2.20 31.83 24.52
CA GLY A 468 2.08 31.52 23.10
C GLY A 468 3.21 32.07 22.24
N GLU A 469 4.33 32.47 22.84
CA GLU A 469 5.47 33.03 22.12
C GLU A 469 6.54 31.97 21.79
N GLU A 470 7.23 32.16 20.67
CA GLU A 470 8.41 31.36 20.32
C GLU A 470 9.64 31.82 21.14
N ASP A 471 10.51 30.88 21.51
CA ASP A 471 11.84 31.17 22.06
C ASP A 471 12.94 30.61 21.14
N ARG A 472 13.18 31.34 20.04
CA ARG A 472 14.19 30.96 19.05
C ARG A 472 15.59 31.00 19.64
N ASP A 473 16.41 30.01 19.31
CA ASP A 473 17.75 29.83 19.88
C ASP A 473 17.76 29.64 21.40
N LEU A 474 16.58 29.39 22.03
CA LEU A 474 16.40 29.19 23.46
C LEU A 474 17.02 30.30 24.33
N ARG A 475 17.03 31.55 23.84
CA ARG A 475 17.75 32.67 24.49
C ARG A 475 17.06 33.14 25.77
N ARG A 476 15.73 33.02 25.84
CA ARG A 476 14.96 33.46 27.02
C ARG A 476 14.98 32.40 28.13
N GLY A 477 15.21 31.14 27.77
CA GLY A 477 15.25 30.02 28.72
C GLY A 477 13.89 29.73 29.36
N LYS A 478 12.80 30.13 28.73
CA LYS A 478 11.44 29.87 29.25
C LYS A 478 11.04 28.41 28.97
N PRO A 479 10.26 27.77 29.86
CA PRO A 479 9.67 26.48 29.56
C PRO A 479 8.80 26.56 28.30
N LEU A 480 8.98 25.62 27.38
CA LEU A 480 8.22 25.53 26.14
C LEU A 480 7.41 24.23 26.07
N TYR A 481 6.19 24.34 25.56
CA TYR A 481 5.23 23.26 25.45
C TYR A 481 4.73 23.12 24.01
N ILE A 482 4.45 21.90 23.58
CA ILE A 482 3.99 21.65 22.22
C ILE A 482 2.60 22.26 21.99
N CYS A 483 2.47 23.07 20.94
CA CYS A 483 1.18 23.54 20.44
C CYS A 483 0.64 22.51 19.43
N LYS A 484 -0.35 21.72 19.87
CA LYS A 484 -0.96 20.65 19.07
C LYS A 484 -1.57 21.18 17.77
N GLU A 485 -2.12 22.39 17.79
CA GLU A 485 -2.70 23.05 16.63
C GLU A 485 -1.62 23.36 15.58
N ARG A 486 -0.50 23.96 15.99
CA ARG A 486 0.64 24.22 15.09
C ARG A 486 1.23 22.92 14.53
N TYR A 487 1.33 21.88 15.37
CA TYR A 487 1.84 20.59 14.93
C TYR A 487 0.94 19.94 13.87
N LYS A 488 -0.39 19.98 14.08
CA LYS A 488 -1.37 19.53 13.08
C LYS A 488 -1.25 20.32 11.77
N VAL A 489 -1.06 21.64 11.82
CA VAL A 489 -0.85 22.45 10.60
C VAL A 489 0.41 22.02 9.86
N LEU A 490 1.53 21.82 10.56
CA LEU A 490 2.77 21.33 9.96
C LEU A 490 2.58 19.97 9.26
N GLU A 491 1.93 19.03 9.94
CA GLU A 491 1.63 17.70 9.42
C GLU A 491 0.70 17.75 8.20
N GLN A 492 -0.33 18.58 8.24
CA GLN A 492 -1.24 18.78 7.11
C GLN A 492 -0.52 19.38 5.89
N GLN A 493 0.40 20.32 6.09
CA GLN A 493 1.20 20.88 4.99
C GLN A 493 2.14 19.85 4.36
N TRP A 494 2.65 18.92 5.18
CA TRP A 494 3.45 17.80 4.70
C TRP A 494 2.62 16.83 3.87
N ILE A 495 1.51 16.34 4.44
CA ILE A 495 0.60 15.38 3.80
C ILE A 495 0.04 15.93 2.48
N SER A 496 -0.33 17.21 2.44
CA SER A 496 -0.87 17.87 1.24
C SER A 496 0.21 18.39 0.27
N HIS A 497 1.50 18.23 0.60
CA HIS A 497 2.63 18.77 -0.16
C HIS A 497 2.54 20.30 -0.44
N THR A 498 1.91 21.07 0.46
CA THR A 498 1.58 22.50 0.25
C THR A 498 2.60 23.49 0.81
N PHE A 499 3.76 23.04 1.27
CA PHE A 499 4.81 23.92 1.80
C PHE A 499 5.20 25.07 0.83
N ASP A 500 5.26 24.81 -0.48
CA ASP A 500 5.58 25.85 -1.48
C ASP A 500 4.52 26.96 -1.57
N HIS A 501 3.26 26.65 -1.27
CA HIS A 501 2.16 27.60 -1.36
C HIS A 501 2.05 28.49 -0.12
N ILE A 502 2.41 27.95 1.04
CA ILE A 502 2.21 28.61 2.33
C ILE A 502 3.48 29.32 2.80
N ASN A 503 4.65 28.70 2.59
CA ASN A 503 5.93 29.27 3.03
C ASN A 503 6.47 30.19 1.93
N LYS A 504 6.66 31.47 2.25
CA LYS A 504 7.08 32.49 1.26
C LYS A 504 8.58 32.76 1.23
N ARG A 505 9.34 32.33 2.23
CA ARG A 505 10.77 32.68 2.40
C ARG A 505 11.67 31.47 2.16
N TRP A 506 11.83 31.10 0.89
CA TRP A 506 12.74 30.03 0.47
C TRP A 506 14.11 30.60 0.12
N GLY A 507 15.16 30.00 0.66
CA GLY A 507 16.55 30.27 0.30
C GLY A 507 17.18 29.07 -0.43
N PRO A 508 18.14 29.29 -1.34
CA PRO A 508 18.93 28.20 -1.89
C PRO A 508 19.90 27.66 -0.83
N HIS A 509 20.08 26.35 -0.78
CA HIS A 509 21.00 25.73 0.19
C HIS A 509 22.33 25.29 -0.45
N TYR A 510 22.43 25.20 -1.79
CA TYR A 510 23.67 24.84 -2.52
C TYR A 510 24.39 23.59 -1.99
N ASN A 511 23.62 22.55 -1.62
CA ASN A 511 24.10 21.32 -1.00
C ASN A 511 24.80 21.50 0.38
N GLY A 512 24.79 22.72 0.94
CA GLY A 512 25.03 23.07 2.34
C GLY A 512 23.77 23.64 3.00
N LEU A 513 23.86 24.26 4.18
CA LEU A 513 22.77 24.98 4.89
C LEU A 513 23.31 26.17 5.69
#